data_AF-A0AAD1H8A1-F1
#
_entry.id   AF-A0AAD1H8A1-F1
#
_cell.length_a   1.000
_cell.length_b   1.000
_cell.length_c   1.000
_cell.angle_alpha   90.00
_cell.angle_beta   90.00
_cell.angle_gamma   90.00
#
_symmetry.space_group_name_H-M   'P 1'
#
loop_
_entity.id
_entity.type
_entity.pdbx_description
1 polymer ?
#
loop_
_entity_poly.entity_id
_entity_poly.type
_entity_poly.pdbx_seq_one_letter_code
_entity_poly.pdbx_strand_id
1 'polypeptide(L)'
;MEQRMTLSAQRLCLAAGPMLTLLFLVGWFAGAKWLPAPSPMMSAEQVSVMYQENRFGFQAGFVTMIIAAALMAPWAVAMTMWTKKTESRFPVLTYTQLVSLGCSVAIFVIVFVPWGVAALRAGEVPADITQVMHDLGWFLFLFDVAPFSMWLVALALGMLWTPREHQMLPRWAGYYTLIEALAIAPAIMIIFFKSGPYAYNGFLALWWPFGTFFVWVLVMTTLCWKALDRQAALDESAGIGVHRHYVDLEDGMAGRSIAAGTADSPAVDDTSRQPLTV
;
A
#
# COMPACT_ATOMS: atom_id res chain seq x y z
N MET A 1 3.25 -21.62 -12.91
CA MET A 1 1.98 -20.86 -12.95
C MET A 1 1.81 -20.00 -11.69
N GLU A 2 2.12 -20.55 -10.51
CA GLU A 2 2.02 -19.90 -9.19
C GLU A 2 2.78 -18.56 -9.07
N GLN A 3 4.05 -18.50 -9.51
CA GLN A 3 4.88 -17.29 -9.43
C GLN A 3 4.35 -16.11 -10.28
N ARG A 4 3.71 -16.39 -11.43
CA ARG A 4 3.10 -15.35 -12.29
C ARG A 4 1.84 -14.74 -11.69
N MET A 5 1.08 -15.51 -10.92
CA MET A 5 -0.12 -15.01 -10.23
C MET A 5 0.27 -14.04 -9.12
N THR A 6 1.32 -14.33 -8.35
CA THR A 6 1.79 -13.46 -7.26
C THR A 6 2.31 -12.11 -7.75
N LEU A 7 3.08 -12.09 -8.85
CA LEU A 7 3.56 -10.84 -9.46
C LEU A 7 2.40 -9.99 -10.01
N SER A 8 1.44 -10.61 -10.67
CA SER A 8 0.27 -9.92 -11.23
C SER A 8 -0.60 -9.32 -10.14
N ALA A 9 -0.80 -10.04 -9.03
CA ALA A 9 -1.53 -9.54 -7.87
C ALA A 9 -0.81 -8.34 -7.22
N GLN A 10 0.51 -8.39 -7.05
CA GLN A 10 1.27 -7.25 -6.50
C GLN A 10 1.20 -6.01 -7.40
N ARG A 11 1.29 -6.17 -8.72
CA ARG A 11 1.11 -5.05 -9.68
C ARG A 11 -0.28 -4.44 -9.60
N LEU A 12 -1.32 -5.28 -9.53
CA LEU A 12 -2.70 -4.83 -9.38
C LEU A 12 -2.87 -4.02 -8.08
N CYS A 13 -2.35 -4.54 -6.97
CA CYS A 13 -2.39 -3.85 -5.69
C CYS A 13 -1.60 -2.53 -5.71
N LEU A 14 -0.43 -2.48 -6.34
CA LEU A 14 0.34 -1.22 -6.48
C LEU A 14 -0.39 -0.19 -7.35
N ALA A 15 -1.09 -0.62 -8.40
CA ALA A 15 -1.89 0.26 -9.25
C ALA A 15 -3.05 0.94 -8.50
N ALA A 16 -3.47 0.36 -7.37
CA ALA A 16 -4.50 0.94 -6.51
C ALA A 16 -4.09 2.30 -5.91
N GLY A 17 -2.80 2.61 -5.76
CA GLY A 17 -2.31 3.90 -5.25
C GLY A 17 -2.61 5.09 -6.20
N PRO A 18 -2.17 5.04 -7.47
CA PRO A 18 -2.53 6.06 -8.46
C PRO A 18 -4.04 6.14 -8.71
N MET A 19 -4.75 5.00 -8.69
CA MET A 19 -6.22 4.99 -8.82
C MET A 19 -6.90 5.66 -7.63
N LEU A 20 -6.45 5.38 -6.39
CA LEU A 20 -6.86 6.10 -5.19
C LEU A 20 -6.67 7.60 -5.37
N THR A 21 -5.46 8.02 -5.81
CA THR A 21 -5.13 9.44 -5.99
C THR A 21 -6.09 10.09 -6.98
N LEU A 22 -6.28 9.48 -8.15
CA LEU A 22 -7.16 10.01 -9.19
C LEU A 22 -8.61 10.13 -8.70
N LEU A 23 -9.18 9.04 -8.18
CA LEU A 23 -10.58 9.00 -7.76
C LEU A 23 -10.84 9.95 -6.59
N PHE A 24 -9.91 10.03 -5.64
CA PHE A 24 -10.05 10.94 -4.52
C PHE A 24 -10.06 12.40 -4.98
N LEU A 25 -9.11 12.80 -5.83
CA LEU A 25 -9.04 14.16 -6.36
C LEU A 25 -10.26 14.51 -7.22
N VAL A 26 -10.78 13.57 -8.01
CA VAL A 26 -12.02 13.76 -8.77
C VAL A 26 -13.21 13.96 -7.83
N GLY A 27 -13.38 13.11 -6.83
CA GLY A 27 -14.46 13.27 -5.85
C GLY A 27 -14.37 14.58 -5.08
N TRP A 28 -13.17 15.00 -4.70
CA TRP A 28 -12.91 16.24 -3.97
C TRP A 28 -13.16 17.49 -4.82
N PHE A 29 -12.53 17.60 -5.99
CA PHE A 29 -12.58 18.83 -6.79
C PHE A 29 -13.79 18.90 -7.72
N ALA A 30 -14.19 17.79 -8.36
CA ALA A 30 -15.31 17.80 -9.29
C ALA A 30 -16.65 17.53 -8.59
N GLY A 31 -16.65 16.60 -7.63
CA GLY A 31 -17.84 16.25 -6.85
C GLY A 31 -18.19 17.31 -5.81
N ALA A 32 -17.36 17.39 -4.76
CA ALA A 32 -17.58 18.30 -3.63
C ALA A 32 -17.29 19.78 -3.95
N LYS A 33 -16.49 20.05 -5.00
CA LYS A 33 -16.09 21.40 -5.41
C LYS A 33 -15.39 22.18 -4.28
N TRP A 34 -14.63 21.48 -3.45
CA TRP A 34 -13.89 22.06 -2.33
C TRP A 34 -12.56 22.67 -2.76
N LEU A 35 -12.64 23.75 -3.55
CA LEU A 35 -11.52 24.63 -3.85
C LEU A 35 -12.04 26.08 -3.95
N PRO A 36 -11.98 26.87 -2.86
CA PRO A 36 -11.40 26.54 -1.55
C PRO A 36 -12.29 25.59 -0.72
N ALA A 37 -11.70 24.98 0.31
CA ALA A 37 -12.43 24.17 1.27
C ALA A 37 -13.37 25.06 2.14
N PRO A 38 -14.56 24.55 2.54
CA PRO A 38 -15.50 25.20 3.46
C PRO A 38 -14.81 25.72 4.72
N SER A 39 -15.27 26.79 5.33
CA SER A 39 -14.67 27.34 6.55
C SER A 39 -15.38 26.83 7.82
N PRO A 40 -14.67 26.55 8.93
CA PRO A 40 -15.30 26.27 10.23
C PRO A 40 -16.13 27.43 10.78
N MET A 41 -16.03 28.61 10.18
CA MET A 41 -16.81 29.78 10.54
C MET A 41 -18.11 29.93 9.75
N MET A 42 -18.40 29.04 8.80
CA MET A 42 -19.69 29.07 8.10
C MET A 42 -20.83 28.90 9.09
N SER A 43 -21.89 29.68 8.94
CA SER A 43 -23.12 29.48 9.72
C SER A 43 -23.78 28.16 9.34
N ALA A 44 -24.64 27.65 10.23
CA ALA A 44 -25.36 26.41 9.96
C ALA A 44 -26.19 26.50 8.67
N GLU A 45 -26.82 27.66 8.43
CA GLU A 45 -27.59 27.94 7.21
C GLU A 45 -26.70 27.91 5.97
N GLN A 46 -25.51 28.50 6.02
CA GLN A 46 -24.57 28.50 4.90
C GLN A 46 -24.12 27.07 4.55
N VAL A 47 -23.85 26.23 5.56
CA VAL A 47 -23.50 24.82 5.35
C VAL A 47 -24.68 24.06 4.72
N SER A 48 -25.89 24.28 5.22
CA SER A 48 -27.10 23.64 4.68
C SER A 48 -27.37 24.04 3.23
N VAL A 49 -27.25 25.33 2.90
CA VAL A 49 -27.41 25.86 1.53
C VAL A 49 -26.36 25.28 0.59
N MET A 50 -25.08 25.25 1.00
CA MET A 50 -23.99 24.67 0.21
C MET A 50 -24.31 23.22 -0.21
N TYR A 51 -24.80 22.39 0.71
CA TYR A 51 -25.20 21.01 0.39
C TYR A 51 -26.43 20.95 -0.53
N GLN A 52 -27.40 21.84 -0.38
CA GLN A 52 -28.59 21.86 -1.24
C GLN A 52 -28.24 22.25 -2.68
N GLU A 53 -27.38 23.25 -2.89
CA GLU A 53 -26.99 23.74 -4.21
C GLU A 53 -26.20 22.70 -5.02
N ASN A 54 -25.44 21.83 -4.36
CA ASN A 54 -24.59 20.83 -5.01
C ASN A 54 -24.85 19.41 -4.49
N ARG A 55 -26.08 19.08 -4.09
CA ARG A 55 -26.43 17.83 -3.41
C ARG A 55 -25.93 16.58 -4.14
N PHE A 56 -26.25 16.47 -5.44
CA PHE A 56 -25.81 15.33 -6.25
C PHE A 56 -24.29 15.29 -6.41
N GLY A 57 -23.64 16.44 -6.57
CA GLY A 57 -22.18 16.53 -6.67
C GLY A 57 -21.50 16.02 -5.40
N PHE A 58 -22.01 16.39 -4.22
CA PHE A 58 -21.54 15.87 -2.94
C PHE A 58 -21.76 14.36 -2.83
N GLN A 59 -22.96 13.86 -3.13
CA GLN A 59 -23.26 12.42 -3.04
C GLN A 59 -22.37 11.59 -3.96
N ALA A 60 -22.26 11.97 -5.23
CA ALA A 60 -21.41 11.28 -6.20
C ALA A 60 -19.92 11.41 -5.81
N GLY A 61 -19.50 12.59 -5.34
CA GLY A 61 -18.16 12.86 -4.84
C GLY A 61 -17.78 11.96 -3.65
N PHE A 62 -18.65 11.87 -2.64
CA PHE A 62 -18.41 11.03 -1.47
C PHE A 62 -18.40 9.53 -1.82
N VAL A 63 -19.29 9.06 -2.69
CA VAL A 63 -19.23 7.66 -3.17
C VAL A 63 -17.91 7.38 -3.90
N THR A 64 -17.46 8.31 -4.75
CA THR A 64 -16.18 8.18 -5.46
C THR A 64 -15.00 8.13 -4.49
N MET A 65 -15.01 8.97 -3.46
CA MET A 65 -13.95 8.99 -2.44
C MET A 65 -14.01 7.77 -1.50
N ILE A 66 -15.18 7.19 -1.22
CA ILE A 66 -15.30 5.91 -0.49
C ILE A 66 -14.59 4.79 -1.26
N ILE A 67 -14.81 4.72 -2.58
CA ILE A 67 -14.12 3.74 -3.45
C ILE A 67 -12.61 4.00 -3.43
N ALA A 68 -12.19 5.27 -3.51
CA ALA A 68 -10.78 5.64 -3.43
C ALA A 68 -10.15 5.23 -2.08
N ALA A 69 -10.84 5.45 -0.97
CA ALA A 69 -10.38 5.06 0.37
C ALA A 69 -10.20 3.54 0.50
N ALA A 70 -11.12 2.75 -0.08
CA ALA A 70 -10.99 1.29 -0.09
C ALA A 70 -9.75 0.78 -0.86
N LEU A 71 -9.33 1.49 -1.91
CA LEU A 71 -8.13 1.16 -2.68
C LEU A 71 -6.82 1.36 -1.89
N MET A 72 -6.87 2.07 -0.76
CA MET A 72 -5.71 2.26 0.10
C MET A 72 -5.24 0.94 0.72
N ALA A 73 -6.16 0.05 1.09
CA ALA A 73 -5.82 -1.23 1.69
C ALA A 73 -4.92 -2.12 0.80
N PRO A 74 -5.32 -2.49 -0.44
CA PRO A 74 -4.46 -3.31 -1.30
C PRO A 74 -3.14 -2.62 -1.62
N TRP A 75 -3.14 -1.31 -1.86
CA TRP A 75 -1.94 -0.55 -2.12
C TRP A 75 -0.94 -0.60 -0.96
N ALA A 76 -1.41 -0.32 0.25
CA ALA A 76 -0.59 -0.32 1.45
C ALA A 76 -0.09 -1.74 1.79
N VAL A 77 -0.92 -2.78 1.65
CA VAL A 77 -0.51 -4.17 1.85
C VAL A 77 0.63 -4.56 0.92
N ALA A 78 0.60 -4.13 -0.35
CA ALA A 78 1.69 -4.39 -1.30
C ALA A 78 3.02 -3.78 -0.83
N MET A 79 2.99 -2.64 -0.12
CA MET A 79 4.19 -2.06 0.48
C MET A 79 4.63 -2.80 1.75
N THR A 80 3.68 -3.15 2.62
CA THR A 80 3.93 -3.89 3.88
C THR A 80 4.64 -5.23 3.63
N MET A 81 4.42 -5.87 2.48
CA MET A 81 5.12 -7.10 2.09
C MET A 81 6.64 -6.97 2.05
N TRP A 82 7.18 -5.79 1.71
CA TRP A 82 8.63 -5.57 1.76
C TRP A 82 9.15 -5.63 3.20
N THR A 83 8.44 -5.04 4.15
CA THR A 83 8.77 -5.14 5.57
C THR A 83 8.69 -6.60 6.02
N LYS A 84 7.59 -7.29 5.69
CA LYS A 84 7.38 -8.69 6.09
C LYS A 84 8.48 -9.63 5.57
N LYS A 85 8.97 -9.40 4.35
CA LYS A 85 10.06 -10.18 3.76
C LYS A 85 11.37 -10.07 4.55
N THR A 86 11.57 -8.95 5.24
CA THR A 86 12.81 -8.65 5.99
C THR A 86 12.71 -9.00 7.47
N GLU A 87 11.51 -9.03 8.03
CA GLU A 87 11.30 -9.43 9.42
C GLU A 87 11.32 -10.95 9.61
N SER A 88 11.88 -11.38 10.75
CA SER A 88 12.08 -12.79 11.09
C SER A 88 10.90 -13.36 11.90
N ARG A 89 11.18 -14.16 12.94
CA ARG A 89 10.22 -14.96 13.71
C ARG A 89 9.06 -14.13 14.30
N PHE A 90 9.30 -12.88 14.68
CA PHE A 90 8.32 -11.99 15.29
C PHE A 90 8.22 -10.69 14.47
N PRO A 91 7.31 -10.61 13.48
CA PRO A 91 7.24 -9.49 12.54
C PRO A 91 6.41 -8.33 13.14
N VAL A 92 6.96 -7.69 14.17
CA VAL A 92 6.27 -6.65 14.95
C VAL A 92 5.92 -5.45 14.07
N LEU A 93 6.84 -4.98 13.22
CA LEU A 93 6.57 -3.83 12.35
C LEU A 93 5.51 -4.14 11.31
N THR A 94 5.51 -5.35 10.75
CA THR A 94 4.47 -5.81 9.82
C THR A 94 3.10 -5.76 10.49
N TYR A 95 2.96 -6.32 11.70
CA TYR A 95 1.67 -6.32 12.39
C TYR A 95 1.26 -4.92 12.86
N THR A 96 2.20 -4.09 13.31
CA THR A 96 1.92 -2.67 13.57
C THR A 96 1.41 -1.98 12.32
N GLN A 97 2.05 -2.20 11.17
CA GLN A 97 1.60 -1.63 9.90
C GLN A 97 0.18 -2.10 9.54
N LEU A 98 -0.11 -3.39 9.62
CA LEU A 98 -1.43 -3.93 9.26
C LEU A 98 -2.55 -3.45 10.19
N VAL A 99 -2.30 -3.38 11.51
CA VAL A 99 -3.29 -2.89 12.48
C VAL A 99 -3.53 -1.39 12.28
N SER A 100 -2.47 -0.59 12.22
CA SER A 100 -2.57 0.85 11.99
C SER A 100 -3.23 1.18 10.65
N LEU A 101 -2.87 0.45 9.59
CA LEU A 101 -3.51 0.57 8.27
C LEU A 101 -4.99 0.21 8.33
N GLY A 102 -5.36 -0.90 8.97
CA GLY A 102 -6.75 -1.33 9.10
C GLY A 102 -7.59 -0.28 9.82
N CYS A 103 -7.08 0.29 10.91
CA CYS A 103 -7.71 1.41 11.59
C CYS A 103 -7.86 2.63 10.67
N SER A 104 -6.79 3.00 9.94
CA SER A 104 -6.81 4.18 9.07
C SER A 104 -7.81 4.03 7.92
N VAL A 105 -7.81 2.88 7.22
CA VAL A 105 -8.76 2.62 6.13
C VAL A 105 -10.20 2.61 6.64
N ALA A 106 -10.45 2.02 7.81
CA ALA A 106 -11.79 2.02 8.41
C ALA A 106 -12.27 3.44 8.71
N ILE A 107 -11.43 4.26 9.35
CA ILE A 107 -11.74 5.67 9.63
C ILE A 107 -11.96 6.40 8.31
N PHE A 108 -11.06 6.25 7.35
CA PHE A 108 -11.10 6.96 6.06
C PHE A 108 -12.41 6.70 5.30
N VAL A 109 -12.94 5.46 5.34
CA VAL A 109 -14.27 5.15 4.79
C VAL A 109 -15.39 5.76 5.64
N ILE A 110 -15.29 5.66 6.98
CA ILE A 110 -16.30 6.18 7.91
C ILE A 110 -16.46 7.71 7.82
N VAL A 111 -15.42 8.47 7.47
CA VAL A 111 -15.47 9.93 7.22
C VAL A 111 -16.66 10.32 6.35
N PHE A 112 -16.94 9.53 5.32
CA PHE A 112 -17.98 9.85 4.33
C PHE A 112 -19.39 9.57 4.82
N VAL A 113 -19.56 8.87 5.95
CA VAL A 113 -20.88 8.62 6.55
C VAL A 113 -21.53 9.92 7.01
N PRO A 114 -20.94 10.73 7.93
CA PRO A 114 -21.57 11.97 8.37
C PRO A 114 -21.69 13.00 7.24
N TRP A 115 -20.69 13.13 6.36
CA TRP A 115 -20.78 13.99 5.18
C TRP A 115 -21.86 13.54 4.19
N GLY A 116 -22.02 12.24 3.97
CA GLY A 116 -23.08 11.67 3.14
C GLY A 116 -24.46 11.89 3.73
N VAL A 117 -24.61 11.73 5.05
CA VAL A 117 -25.87 12.03 5.77
C VAL A 117 -26.18 13.52 5.70
N ALA A 118 -25.19 14.40 5.87
CA ALA A 118 -25.36 15.84 5.71
C ALA A 118 -25.86 16.19 4.29
N ALA A 119 -25.23 15.65 3.25
CA ALA A 119 -25.69 15.85 1.87
C ALA A 119 -27.10 15.30 1.61
N LEU A 120 -27.40 14.11 2.16
CA LEU A 120 -28.71 13.46 2.00
C LEU A 120 -29.84 14.25 2.68
N ARG A 121 -29.58 14.82 3.87
CA ARG A 121 -30.61 15.45 4.71
C ARG A 121 -30.64 16.98 4.65
N ALA A 122 -29.66 17.63 4.03
CA ALA A 122 -29.60 19.10 3.96
C ALA A 122 -30.91 19.69 3.42
N GLY A 123 -31.51 20.63 4.15
CA GLY A 123 -32.81 21.23 3.82
C GLY A 123 -34.04 20.47 4.33
N GLU A 124 -33.90 19.22 4.78
CA GLU A 124 -34.98 18.43 5.41
C GLU A 124 -34.91 18.44 6.94
N VAL A 125 -33.73 18.72 7.49
CA VAL A 125 -33.46 18.81 8.93
C VAL A 125 -33.04 20.23 9.31
N PRO A 126 -33.16 20.63 10.58
CA PRO A 126 -32.60 21.88 11.07
C PRO A 126 -31.14 22.05 10.67
N ALA A 127 -30.76 23.27 10.30
CA ALA A 127 -29.44 23.58 9.75
C ALA A 127 -28.31 23.16 10.70
N ASP A 128 -28.50 23.33 12.01
CA ASP A 128 -27.53 22.96 13.05
C ASP A 128 -27.16 21.46 13.01
N ILE A 129 -28.12 20.58 12.70
CA ILE A 129 -27.85 19.14 12.58
C ILE A 129 -26.95 18.87 11.38
N THR A 130 -27.18 19.58 10.26
CA THR A 130 -26.34 19.47 9.07
C THR A 130 -24.92 19.98 9.35
N GLN A 131 -24.78 21.07 10.10
CA GLN A 131 -23.48 21.61 10.52
C GLN A 131 -22.71 20.64 11.41
N VAL A 132 -23.36 20.06 12.43
CA VAL A 132 -22.71 19.07 13.31
C VAL A 132 -22.22 17.86 12.52
N MET A 133 -23.00 17.36 11.56
CA MET A 133 -22.57 16.26 10.68
C MET A 133 -21.43 16.69 9.74
N HIS A 134 -21.48 17.92 9.22
CA HIS A 134 -20.41 18.46 8.40
C HIS A 134 -19.08 18.54 9.16
N ASP A 135 -19.11 19.12 10.36
CA ASP A 135 -17.92 19.26 11.21
C ASP A 135 -17.42 17.89 11.68
N LEU A 136 -18.32 16.96 12.05
CA LEU A 136 -17.93 15.60 12.42
C LEU A 136 -17.14 14.90 11.30
N GLY A 137 -17.54 15.07 10.04
CA GLY A 137 -16.79 14.53 8.91
C GLY A 137 -15.39 15.15 8.80
N TRP A 138 -15.25 16.47 8.99
CA TRP A 138 -13.93 17.13 9.00
C TRP A 138 -13.03 16.63 10.13
N PHE A 139 -13.57 16.45 11.33
CA PHE A 139 -12.82 15.93 12.46
C PHE A 139 -12.39 14.48 12.23
N LEU A 140 -13.26 13.62 11.71
CA LEU A 140 -12.89 12.24 11.36
C LEU A 140 -11.82 12.19 10.27
N PHE A 141 -11.92 13.06 9.26
CA PHE A 141 -10.95 13.13 8.18
C PHE A 141 -9.55 13.53 8.65
N LEU A 142 -9.45 14.61 9.44
CA LEU A 142 -8.16 15.15 9.85
C LEU A 142 -7.57 14.46 11.08
N PHE A 143 -8.38 13.77 11.89
CA PHE A 143 -7.89 12.97 13.03
C PHE A 143 -7.40 11.57 12.64
N ASP A 144 -7.68 11.12 11.42
CA ASP A 144 -7.10 9.90 10.85
C ASP A 144 -5.55 9.91 10.85
N VAL A 145 -4.97 11.12 10.97
CA VAL A 145 -3.53 11.33 11.09
C VAL A 145 -2.87 10.46 12.16
N ALA A 146 -3.55 10.14 13.27
CA ALA A 146 -2.94 9.38 14.37
C ALA A 146 -2.63 7.91 13.98
N PRO A 147 -3.61 7.07 13.59
CA PRO A 147 -3.32 5.72 13.13
C PRO A 147 -2.48 5.72 11.84
N PHE A 148 -2.70 6.70 10.96
CA PHE A 148 -1.94 6.80 9.71
C PHE A 148 -0.46 7.10 9.95
N SER A 149 -0.13 8.01 10.87
CA SER A 149 1.26 8.30 11.25
C SER A 149 1.95 7.08 11.86
N MET A 150 1.24 6.28 12.67
CA MET A 150 1.78 5.03 13.21
C MET A 150 2.13 4.03 12.09
N TRP A 151 1.27 3.94 11.06
CA TRP A 151 1.56 3.14 9.88
C TRP A 151 2.80 3.66 9.14
N LEU A 152 2.90 4.96 8.87
CA LEU A 152 4.04 5.57 8.19
C LEU A 152 5.35 5.37 8.96
N VAL A 153 5.37 5.57 10.28
CA VAL A 153 6.55 5.36 11.11
C VAL A 153 6.98 3.90 11.04
N ALA A 154 6.06 2.95 11.19
CA ALA A 154 6.40 1.52 11.11
C ALA A 154 6.89 1.12 9.71
N LEU A 155 6.32 1.68 8.65
CA LEU A 155 6.76 1.47 7.27
C LEU A 155 8.17 2.05 7.02
N ALA A 156 8.43 3.24 7.54
CA ALA A 156 9.74 3.87 7.44
C ALA A 156 10.82 3.09 8.18
N LEU A 157 10.54 2.65 9.42
CA LEU A 157 11.45 1.80 10.17
C LEU A 157 11.72 0.48 9.44
N GLY A 158 10.69 -0.11 8.82
CA GLY A 158 10.85 -1.29 7.96
C GLY A 158 11.88 -1.06 6.85
N MET A 159 11.80 0.07 6.15
CA MET A 159 12.77 0.43 5.10
C MET A 159 14.18 0.77 5.61
N LEU A 160 14.29 1.39 6.79
CA LEU A 160 15.56 1.83 7.36
C LEU A 160 16.33 0.69 8.03
N TRP A 161 15.62 -0.24 8.68
CA TRP A 161 16.21 -1.39 9.37
C TRP A 161 16.42 -2.59 8.45
N THR A 162 15.92 -2.54 7.21
CA THR A 162 16.21 -3.59 6.23
C THR A 162 17.74 -3.73 6.02
N PRO A 163 18.27 -4.96 6.13
CA PRO A 163 19.67 -5.26 5.84
C PRO A 163 20.03 -4.98 4.37
N ARG A 164 21.29 -4.65 4.08
CA ARG A 164 21.72 -4.19 2.74
C ARG A 164 21.48 -5.25 1.66
N GLU A 165 21.64 -6.51 2.01
CA GLU A 165 21.42 -7.69 1.16
C GLU A 165 19.96 -7.87 0.75
N HIS A 166 19.00 -7.34 1.52
CA HIS A 166 17.57 -7.43 1.26
C HIS A 166 16.96 -6.07 0.86
N GLN A 167 17.78 -5.03 0.71
CA GLN A 167 17.32 -3.66 0.42
C GLN A 167 16.82 -3.51 -1.02
N MET A 168 15.51 -3.62 -1.20
CA MET A 168 14.84 -3.41 -2.50
C MET A 168 14.43 -1.95 -2.73
N LEU A 169 14.05 -1.24 -1.67
CA LEU A 169 13.71 0.18 -1.69
C LEU A 169 14.90 1.03 -1.24
N PRO A 170 15.14 2.22 -1.82
CA PRO A 170 16.26 3.05 -1.40
C PRO A 170 16.04 3.60 0.02
N ARG A 171 17.12 3.72 0.81
CA ARG A 171 17.02 4.16 2.22
C ARG A 171 16.42 5.56 2.40
N TRP A 172 16.62 6.44 1.42
CA TRP A 172 16.00 7.77 1.45
C TRP A 172 14.47 7.71 1.47
N ALA A 173 13.85 6.66 0.91
CA ALA A 173 12.41 6.47 0.97
C ALA A 173 11.92 6.31 2.41
N GLY A 174 12.71 5.65 3.27
CA GLY A 174 12.44 5.58 4.70
C GLY A 174 12.43 6.94 5.38
N TYR A 175 13.46 7.77 5.13
CA TYR A 175 13.51 9.13 5.67
C TYR A 175 12.38 10.01 5.11
N TYR A 176 12.06 9.87 3.83
CA TYR A 176 10.95 10.59 3.19
C TYR A 176 9.60 10.22 3.83
N THR A 177 9.35 8.94 4.11
CA THR A 177 8.15 8.50 4.82
C THR A 177 8.10 8.99 6.27
N LEU A 178 9.24 9.12 6.97
CA LEU A 178 9.26 9.77 8.29
C LEU A 178 8.95 11.27 8.21
N ILE A 179 9.49 11.95 7.21
CA ILE A 179 9.18 13.37 6.97
C ILE A 179 7.67 13.51 6.69
N GLU A 180 7.09 12.60 5.90
CA GLU A 180 5.64 12.59 5.66
C GLU A 180 4.85 12.45 6.97
N ALA A 181 5.22 11.50 7.84
CA ALA A 181 4.56 11.32 9.14
C ALA A 181 4.61 12.58 10.01
N LEU A 182 5.71 13.33 9.96
CA LEU A 182 5.84 14.61 10.66
C LEU A 182 5.08 15.76 9.97
N ALA A 183 5.03 15.74 8.64
CA ALA A 183 4.37 16.76 7.83
C ALA A 183 2.85 16.78 8.04
N ILE A 184 2.25 15.60 8.25
CA ILE A 184 0.81 15.47 8.45
C ILE A 184 0.37 15.70 9.90
N ALA A 185 1.26 15.43 10.88
CA ALA A 185 0.95 15.48 12.31
C ALA A 185 0.25 16.76 12.80
N PRO A 186 0.57 17.98 12.30
CA PRO A 186 -0.08 19.20 12.74
C PRO A 186 -1.58 19.29 12.40
N ALA A 187 -2.11 18.41 11.54
CA ALA A 187 -3.54 18.38 11.21
C ALA A 187 -4.44 18.15 12.43
N ILE A 188 -3.97 17.46 13.47
CA ILE A 188 -4.74 17.22 14.71
C ILE A 188 -5.05 18.53 15.47
N MET A 189 -4.30 19.60 15.20
CA MET A 189 -4.46 20.88 15.89
C MET A 189 -5.79 21.60 15.57
N ILE A 190 -6.56 21.13 14.58
CA ILE A 190 -7.85 21.72 14.19
C ILE A 190 -8.84 21.88 15.35
N ILE A 191 -8.72 21.06 16.39
CA ILE A 191 -9.59 21.13 17.57
C ILE A 191 -9.49 22.46 18.31
N PHE A 192 -8.36 23.15 18.19
CA PHE A 192 -8.10 24.42 18.88
C PHE A 192 -8.42 25.65 18.04
N PHE A 193 -8.63 25.50 16.72
CA PHE A 193 -8.68 26.65 15.79
C PHE A 193 -9.89 26.58 14.86
N LYS A 194 -10.69 27.65 14.85
CA LYS A 194 -11.77 27.86 13.87
C LYS A 194 -11.35 28.71 12.66
N SER A 195 -10.19 29.36 12.74
CA SER A 195 -9.64 30.21 11.68
C SER A 195 -8.11 30.13 11.65
N GLY A 196 -7.50 30.61 10.56
CA GLY A 196 -6.05 30.61 10.38
C GLY A 196 -5.49 29.31 9.78
N PRO A 197 -4.17 29.09 9.83
CA PRO A 197 -3.52 27.99 9.12
C PRO A 197 -3.87 26.60 9.66
N TYR A 198 -4.32 26.52 10.92
CA TYR A 198 -4.71 25.28 11.59
C TYR A 198 -6.22 25.05 11.63
N ALA A 199 -7.05 25.95 11.09
CA ALA A 199 -8.46 25.63 10.84
C ALA A 199 -8.57 24.48 9.83
N TYR A 200 -9.65 23.70 9.83
CA TYR A 200 -9.75 22.55 8.91
C TYR A 200 -9.68 22.91 7.41
N ASN A 201 -9.81 24.19 7.05
CA ASN A 201 -9.64 24.69 5.68
C ASN A 201 -8.32 25.43 5.45
N GLY A 202 -7.51 25.55 6.49
CA GLY A 202 -6.24 26.24 6.51
C GLY A 202 -5.14 25.45 5.79
N PHE A 203 -4.06 26.14 5.45
CA PHE A 203 -2.95 25.55 4.70
C PHE A 203 -2.24 24.42 5.45
N LEU A 204 -1.95 24.58 6.75
CA LEU A 204 -1.19 23.59 7.52
C LEU A 204 -2.03 22.39 7.95
N ALA A 205 -3.33 22.59 8.21
CA ALA A 205 -4.20 21.51 8.62
C ALA A 205 -4.72 20.66 7.46
N LEU A 206 -5.01 21.28 6.30
CA LEU A 206 -5.59 20.58 5.15
C LEU A 206 -4.63 20.51 3.98
N TRP A 207 -4.28 21.66 3.38
CA TRP A 207 -3.68 21.65 2.04
C TRP A 207 -2.27 21.10 2.00
N TRP A 208 -1.49 21.30 3.06
CA TRP A 208 -0.16 20.74 3.20
C TRP A 208 -0.21 19.20 3.32
N PRO A 209 -0.88 18.61 4.34
CA PRO A 209 -1.05 17.16 4.42
C PRO A 209 -1.68 16.54 3.17
N PHE A 210 -2.69 17.20 2.61
CA PHE A 210 -3.38 16.74 1.41
C PHE A 210 -2.42 16.66 0.22
N GLY A 211 -1.64 17.72 -0.04
CA GLY A 211 -0.68 17.74 -1.13
C GLY A 211 0.47 16.76 -0.94
N THR A 212 1.06 16.72 0.26
CA THR A 212 2.20 15.85 0.54
C THR A 212 1.81 14.38 0.46
N PHE A 213 0.62 14.01 0.94
CA PHE A 213 0.11 12.64 0.89
C PHE A 213 0.03 12.11 -0.55
N PHE A 214 -0.61 12.83 -1.48
CA PHE A 214 -0.74 12.34 -2.85
C PHE A 214 0.60 12.27 -3.58
N VAL A 215 1.51 13.23 -3.33
CA VAL A 215 2.87 13.17 -3.86
C VAL A 215 3.60 11.95 -3.30
N TRP A 216 3.48 11.70 -2.00
CA TRP A 216 4.08 10.55 -1.33
C TRP A 216 3.54 9.22 -1.87
N VAL A 217 2.22 9.11 -2.10
CA VAL A 217 1.58 7.94 -2.72
C VAL A 217 2.21 7.63 -4.09
N LEU A 218 2.34 8.65 -4.94
CA LEU A 218 2.91 8.48 -6.28
C LEU A 218 4.39 8.06 -6.21
N VAL A 219 5.19 8.76 -5.40
CA VAL A 219 6.61 8.43 -5.20
C VAL A 219 6.76 6.99 -4.72
N MET A 220 6.08 6.61 -3.64
CA MET A 220 6.17 5.26 -3.08
C MET A 220 5.68 4.19 -4.05
N THR A 221 4.62 4.47 -4.81
CA THR A 221 4.15 3.56 -5.86
C THR A 221 5.24 3.34 -6.90
N THR A 222 5.88 4.40 -7.40
CA THR A 222 6.95 4.24 -8.41
C THR A 222 8.15 3.46 -7.89
N LEU A 223 8.53 3.67 -6.62
CA LEU A 223 9.63 2.94 -6.00
C LEU A 223 9.29 1.47 -5.81
N CYS A 224 8.10 1.16 -5.31
CA CYS A 224 7.65 -0.22 -5.15
C CYS A 224 7.50 -0.94 -6.48
N TRP A 225 7.06 -0.24 -7.54
CA TRP A 225 6.98 -0.81 -8.88
C TRP A 225 8.38 -1.18 -9.42
N LYS A 226 9.35 -0.27 -9.29
CA LYS A 226 10.75 -0.54 -9.67
C LYS A 226 11.37 -1.66 -8.85
N ALA A 227 11.08 -1.71 -7.55
CA ALA A 227 11.51 -2.78 -6.65
C ALA A 227 10.93 -4.14 -7.08
N LEU A 228 9.66 -4.15 -7.49
CA LEU A 228 8.98 -5.35 -7.97
C LEU A 228 9.59 -5.88 -9.28
N ASP A 229 9.85 -5.00 -10.25
CA ASP A 229 10.51 -5.39 -11.50
C ASP A 229 11.94 -5.91 -11.25
N ARG A 230 12.67 -5.29 -10.32
CA ARG A 230 14.00 -5.76 -9.90
C ARG A 230 13.91 -7.16 -9.25
N GLN A 231 12.93 -7.39 -8.38
CA GLN A 231 12.73 -8.70 -7.76
C GLN A 231 12.44 -9.78 -8.81
N ALA A 232 11.57 -9.49 -9.79
CA ALA A 232 11.25 -10.43 -10.86
C ALA A 232 12.51 -10.82 -11.67
N ALA A 233 13.37 -9.86 -11.99
CA ALA A 233 14.62 -10.12 -12.72
C ALA A 233 15.62 -10.97 -11.90
N LEU A 234 15.70 -10.75 -10.58
CA LEU A 234 16.53 -11.55 -9.69
C LEU A 234 16.02 -13.00 -9.59
N ASP A 235 14.71 -13.18 -9.49
CA ASP A 235 14.09 -14.51 -9.43
C ASP A 235 14.30 -15.29 -10.73
N GLU A 236 14.21 -14.63 -11.89
CA GLU A 236 14.50 -15.24 -13.20
C GLU A 236 15.98 -15.66 -13.31
N SER A 237 16.90 -14.78 -12.90
CA SER A 237 18.35 -15.07 -12.90
C SER A 237 18.70 -16.24 -11.98
N ALA A 238 18.05 -16.32 -10.81
CA ALA A 238 18.22 -17.43 -9.88
C ALA A 238 17.68 -18.75 -10.46
N GLY A 239 16.51 -18.71 -11.12
CA GLY A 239 15.94 -19.89 -11.80
C GLY A 239 16.83 -20.43 -12.91
N ILE A 240 17.43 -19.54 -13.72
CA ILE A 240 18.40 -19.91 -14.75
C ILE A 240 19.66 -20.52 -14.13
N GLY A 241 20.17 -19.98 -13.02
CA GLY A 241 21.33 -20.50 -12.31
C GLY A 241 21.12 -21.91 -11.75
N VAL A 242 19.94 -22.17 -11.16
CA VAL A 242 19.57 -23.50 -10.65
C VAL A 242 19.45 -24.51 -11.79
N HIS A 243 18.80 -24.13 -12.90
CA HIS A 243 18.68 -25.00 -14.07
C HIS A 243 20.05 -25.32 -14.68
N ARG A 244 20.94 -24.32 -14.80
CA ARG A 244 22.31 -24.54 -15.31
C ARG A 244 23.10 -25.48 -14.42
N HIS A 245 23.06 -25.27 -13.09
CA HIS A 245 23.73 -26.16 -12.14
C HIS A 245 23.21 -27.60 -12.23
N TYR A 246 21.91 -27.81 -12.44
CA TYR A 246 21.35 -29.16 -12.61
C TYR A 246 21.84 -29.83 -13.90
N VAL A 247 21.83 -29.10 -15.02
CA VAL A 247 22.33 -29.60 -16.31
C VAL A 247 23.83 -29.93 -16.23
N ASP A 248 24.64 -29.08 -15.60
CA ASP A 248 26.08 -29.33 -15.43
C ASP A 248 26.34 -30.60 -14.58
N LEU A 249 25.47 -30.90 -13.60
CA LEU A 249 25.54 -32.15 -12.83
C LEU A 249 25.15 -33.37 -13.67
N GLU A 250 24.10 -33.27 -14.49
CA GLU A 250 23.67 -34.37 -15.37
C GLU A 250 24.73 -34.67 -16.44
N ASP A 251 25.28 -33.65 -17.08
CA ASP A 251 26.36 -33.79 -18.07
C ASP A 251 27.64 -34.35 -17.43
N GLY A 252 27.97 -33.91 -16.20
CA GLY A 252 29.08 -34.45 -15.43
C GLY A 252 28.90 -35.93 -15.02
N MET A 253 27.66 -36.36 -14.73
CA MET A 253 27.34 -37.76 -14.46
C MET A 253 27.37 -38.61 -15.74
N ALA A 254 26.84 -38.09 -16.85
CA ALA A 254 26.85 -38.75 -18.15
C ALA A 254 28.29 -38.95 -18.67
N GLY A 255 29.15 -37.93 -18.56
CA GLY A 255 30.56 -38.03 -18.93
C GLY A 255 31.34 -39.04 -18.10
N ARG A 256 31.04 -39.17 -16.81
CA ARG A 256 31.64 -40.20 -15.93
C ARG A 256 31.16 -41.62 -16.26
N SER A 257 29.91 -41.78 -16.65
CA SER A 257 29.36 -43.09 -17.08
C SER A 257 29.99 -43.59 -18.39
N ILE A 258 30.22 -42.68 -19.36
CA ILE A 258 30.90 -43.01 -20.62
C ILE A 258 32.38 -43.37 -20.37
N ALA A 259 33.06 -42.66 -19.47
CA ALA A 259 34.44 -42.99 -19.09
C ALA A 259 34.56 -44.35 -18.37
N ALA A 260 33.57 -44.71 -17.54
CA ALA A 260 33.54 -46.01 -16.86
C ALA A 260 33.20 -47.19 -17.80
N GLY A 261 32.50 -46.95 -18.91
CA GLY A 261 32.14 -47.97 -19.91
C GLY A 261 33.26 -48.36 -20.89
N THR A 262 34.44 -47.75 -20.78
CA THR A 262 35.60 -48.01 -21.67
C THR A 262 36.78 -48.69 -20.96
N ALA A 263 36.63 -49.06 -19.68
CA ALA A 263 37.62 -49.87 -18.97
C ALA A 263 37.29 -51.36 -19.15
N ASP A 264 38.20 -52.06 -19.84
CA ASP A 264 38.33 -53.50 -20.08
C ASP A 264 37.35 -54.44 -19.35
N SER A 265 36.56 -55.17 -20.13
CA SER A 265 35.90 -56.40 -19.70
C SER A 265 36.93 -57.53 -19.75
N PRO A 266 37.35 -58.14 -18.61
CA PRO A 266 38.22 -59.31 -18.67
C PRO A 266 37.44 -60.49 -19.25
N ALA A 267 38.05 -61.17 -20.21
CA ALA A 267 37.53 -62.39 -20.81
C ALA A 267 37.30 -63.46 -19.72
N VAL A 268 36.07 -63.96 -19.64
CA VAL A 268 35.70 -65.10 -18.80
C VAL A 268 36.19 -66.37 -19.52
N ASP A 269 37.18 -67.02 -18.93
CA ASP A 269 37.70 -68.32 -19.36
C ASP A 269 36.70 -69.42 -18.95
N ASP A 270 36.09 -70.07 -19.95
CA ASP A 270 35.16 -71.19 -19.83
C ASP A 270 35.94 -72.49 -19.73
N THR A 271 36.42 -72.83 -18.52
CA THR A 271 36.94 -74.17 -18.23
C THR A 271 36.53 -74.65 -16.84
N SER A 272 35.36 -75.30 -16.74
CA SER A 272 35.20 -76.59 -16.03
C SER A 272 33.73 -77.00 -15.89
N ARG A 273 33.26 -77.74 -16.90
CA ARG A 273 32.19 -78.73 -16.70
C ARG A 273 32.76 -79.91 -15.90
N GLN A 274 32.15 -80.22 -14.76
CA GLN A 274 32.11 -81.60 -14.24
C GLN A 274 30.66 -81.95 -13.86
N PRO A 275 30.13 -83.08 -14.35
CA PRO A 275 28.82 -83.59 -13.94
C PRO A 275 28.98 -84.71 -12.89
N LEU A 276 28.23 -84.67 -11.80
CA LEU A 276 27.95 -85.89 -11.01
C LEU A 276 26.53 -85.83 -10.41
N THR A 277 25.65 -86.64 -11.00
CA THR A 277 24.54 -87.43 -10.42
C THR A 277 24.95 -88.06 -9.07
N VAL A 278 24.10 -88.28 -8.05
CA VAL A 278 22.77 -88.93 -7.95
C VAL A 278 22.06 -88.37 -6.72
#